data_AF-A0A4Q3DEN1-F1
#
_entry.id   AF-A0A4Q3DEN1-F1
#
_cell.length_a   1.000
_cell.length_b   1.000
_cell.length_c   1.000
_cell.angle_alpha   90.00
_cell.angle_beta   90.00
_cell.angle_gamma   90.00
#
_symmetry.space_group_name_H-M   'P 1'
#
loop_
_entity.id
_entity.type
_entity.pdbx_description
1 polymer ?
#
loop_
_entity_poly.entity_id
_entity_poly.type
_entity_poly.pdbx_seq_one_letter_code
_entity_poly.pdbx_strand_id
1 'polypeptide(L)'
;MPFGPGVAGDGDAAAALACELDSGGRGFAHAPGIKRFVSVSAASDSEMEAIDRDCGDVASAVACAPHRGETGMRHSTLALAGAVLLFGSAVASARGDHSVAPDAKDEVIAGRKAAFLMSAGIFGGLKAAIDRGDDVKTLAFPARGLARWAAALPGMFPAGSTSDASEALPVIWSDRAGFEARAAAYAEAAAKLADLAKAGDKAGFAAQWAVVGGTCGACHDTYRKPK
;
A
#
# COMPACT_ATOMS: atom_id res chain seq x y z
N MET A 1 -61.73 -6.49 18.71
CA MET A 1 -61.84 -7.64 17.78
C MET A 1 -61.55 -7.11 16.38
N PRO A 2 -60.87 -7.87 15.50
CA PRO A 2 -59.47 -7.69 15.07
C PRO A 2 -59.37 -7.40 13.54
N PHE A 3 -58.22 -7.14 12.90
CA PHE A 3 -57.20 -8.08 12.39
C PHE A 3 -55.99 -7.29 11.83
N GLY A 4 -54.74 -7.76 12.06
CA GLY A 4 -53.57 -7.49 11.19
C GLY A 4 -53.42 -8.59 10.11
N PRO A 5 -52.22 -8.92 9.58
CA PRO A 5 -51.04 -8.14 9.18
C PRO A 5 -50.57 -8.44 7.70
N GLY A 6 -49.48 -7.80 7.22
CA GLY A 6 -48.69 -8.16 6.02
C GLY A 6 -48.49 -6.99 5.03
N VAL A 7 -47.35 -6.73 4.40
CA VAL A 7 -46.16 -7.55 4.07
C VAL A 7 -44.90 -6.66 3.95
N ALA A 8 -43.73 -7.31 4.01
CA ALA A 8 -42.38 -6.76 3.91
C ALA A 8 -42.02 -6.20 2.51
N GLY A 9 -41.05 -5.29 2.49
CA GLY A 9 -40.28 -4.89 1.32
C GLY A 9 -38.87 -4.55 1.75
N ASP A 10 -37.96 -5.50 1.55
CA ASP A 10 -36.53 -5.38 1.78
C ASP A 10 -35.92 -4.44 0.74
N GLY A 11 -35.11 -3.48 1.19
CA GLY A 11 -34.38 -2.54 0.34
C GLY A 11 -33.01 -2.23 0.95
N ASP A 12 -31.99 -2.85 0.38
CA ASP A 12 -30.55 -2.67 0.52
C ASP A 12 -30.06 -1.51 1.41
N ALA A 13 -29.71 -1.84 2.65
CA ALA A 13 -28.68 -1.12 3.39
C ALA A 13 -27.33 -1.76 3.07
N ALA A 14 -26.56 -1.13 2.18
CA ALA A 14 -25.16 -1.46 1.96
C ALA A 14 -24.39 -1.27 3.29
N ALA A 15 -24.20 -2.36 4.02
CA ALA A 15 -23.41 -2.41 5.24
C ALA A 15 -21.95 -2.15 4.89
N ALA A 16 -21.47 -0.95 5.22
CA ALA A 16 -20.05 -0.64 5.19
C ALA A 16 -19.31 -1.59 6.14
N LEU A 17 -18.45 -2.44 5.58
CA LEU A 17 -17.56 -3.28 6.36
C LEU A 17 -16.50 -2.37 7.01
N ALA A 18 -16.66 -2.07 8.30
CA ALA A 18 -15.66 -1.36 9.08
C ALA A 18 -14.58 -2.36 9.50
N CYS A 19 -13.36 -2.21 8.96
CA CYS A 19 -12.18 -2.86 9.53
C CYS A 19 -11.74 -2.07 10.76
N GLU A 20 -12.12 -2.53 11.94
CA GLU A 20 -11.53 -2.06 13.19
C GLU A 20 -10.27 -2.88 13.49
N LEU A 21 -9.16 -2.19 13.77
CA LEU A 21 -7.91 -2.79 14.26
C LEU A 21 -7.87 -2.62 15.78
N ASP A 22 -7.70 -3.71 16.52
CA ASP A 22 -7.39 -3.63 17.95
C ASP A 22 -5.93 -3.14 18.15
N SER A 23 -5.63 -2.66 19.35
CA SER A 23 -4.35 -2.11 19.80
C SER A 23 -3.13 -3.02 19.58
N GLY A 24 -3.35 -4.29 19.21
CA GLY A 24 -2.33 -5.27 18.80
C GLY A 24 -2.26 -5.56 17.29
N GLY A 25 -2.91 -4.79 16.42
CA GLY A 25 -2.75 -4.86 14.96
C GLY A 25 -3.46 -6.02 14.25
N ARG A 26 -4.41 -6.70 14.90
CA ARG A 26 -5.24 -7.75 14.26
C ARG A 26 -6.52 -7.14 13.70
N GLY A 27 -6.77 -7.36 12.42
CA GLY A 27 -7.99 -6.94 11.73
C GLY A 27 -9.08 -8.00 11.85
N PHE A 28 -10.31 -7.56 12.11
CA PHE A 28 -11.48 -8.42 12.18
C PHE A 28 -12.50 -7.97 11.12
N ALA A 29 -12.98 -8.92 10.31
CA ALA A 29 -14.13 -8.70 9.44
C ALA A 29 -15.38 -9.30 10.13
N HIS A 30 -16.46 -8.52 10.20
CA HIS A 30 -17.74 -9.01 10.70
C HIS A 30 -18.72 -9.15 9.54
N ALA A 31 -18.98 -10.39 9.13
CA ALA A 31 -20.05 -10.71 8.19
C ALA A 31 -21.31 -11.13 8.96
N PRO A 32 -22.50 -10.60 8.63
CA PRO A 32 -23.74 -10.99 9.29
C PRO A 32 -24.10 -12.44 8.92
N GLY A 33 -24.14 -13.33 9.92
CA GLY A 33 -24.62 -14.72 9.76
C GLY A 33 -23.66 -15.82 10.21
N ILE A 34 -22.38 -15.53 10.47
CA ILE A 34 -21.41 -16.54 10.93
C ILE A 34 -21.32 -16.50 12.46
N LYS A 35 -21.94 -17.48 13.14
CA LYS A 35 -22.00 -17.57 14.61
C LYS A 35 -20.69 -18.08 15.26
N ARG A 36 -19.58 -18.19 14.54
CA ARG A 36 -18.32 -18.66 15.11
C ARG A 36 -17.11 -17.94 14.53
N PHE A 37 -16.31 -17.39 15.44
CA PHE A 37 -15.01 -16.79 15.15
C PHE A 37 -14.05 -17.86 14.63
N VAL A 38 -13.56 -17.72 13.41
CA VAL A 38 -12.47 -18.54 12.88
C VAL A 38 -11.25 -17.63 12.70
N SER A 39 -10.17 -17.96 13.40
CA SER A 39 -8.85 -17.36 13.17
C SER A 39 -8.38 -17.75 11.77
N VAL A 40 -7.93 -16.79 10.98
CA VAL A 40 -7.35 -17.01 9.64
C VAL A 40 -6.18 -18.02 9.65
N SER A 41 -5.55 -18.28 10.80
CA SER A 41 -4.47 -19.28 10.89
C SER A 41 -4.95 -20.74 10.98
N ALA A 42 -6.26 -21.02 10.94
CA ALA A 42 -6.80 -22.36 11.16
C ALA A 42 -7.86 -22.79 10.14
N ALA A 43 -8.02 -22.09 9.01
CA ALA A 43 -8.94 -22.49 7.96
C ALA A 43 -8.37 -23.69 7.18
N SER A 44 -9.22 -24.69 6.93
CA SER A 44 -8.93 -25.84 6.08
C SER A 44 -8.91 -25.45 4.59
N ASP A 45 -8.26 -26.26 3.74
CA ASP A 45 -8.18 -25.99 2.29
C ASP A 45 -9.56 -25.81 1.64
N SER A 46 -10.59 -26.52 2.13
CA SER A 46 -11.97 -26.34 1.68
C SER A 46 -12.62 -25.01 2.09
N GLU A 47 -12.17 -24.40 3.19
CA GLU A 47 -12.64 -23.08 3.64
C GLU A 47 -11.94 -21.95 2.87
N MET A 48 -10.67 -22.11 2.48
CA MET A 48 -10.02 -21.18 1.56
C MET A 48 -10.66 -21.20 0.17
N GLU A 49 -11.07 -22.37 -0.34
CA GLU A 49 -11.69 -22.47 -1.67
C GLU A 49 -13.10 -21.85 -1.73
N ALA A 50 -13.82 -21.83 -0.59
CA ALA A 50 -15.08 -21.12 -0.46
C ALA A 50 -14.90 -19.58 -0.41
N ILE A 51 -13.82 -19.09 0.20
CA ILE A 51 -13.47 -17.67 0.25
C ILE A 51 -13.01 -17.16 -1.13
N ASP A 52 -12.29 -18.00 -1.88
CA ASP A 52 -11.81 -17.67 -3.23
C ASP A 52 -12.97 -17.60 -4.24
N ARG A 53 -14.01 -18.44 -4.06
CA ARG A 53 -15.21 -18.44 -4.91
C ARG A 53 -16.10 -17.20 -4.72
N ASP A 54 -16.08 -16.58 -3.54
CA ASP A 54 -16.81 -15.33 -3.25
C ASP A 54 -16.01 -14.06 -3.64
N CYS A 55 -14.69 -14.18 -3.85
CA CYS A 55 -13.86 -13.10 -4.38
C CYS A 55 -13.72 -13.10 -5.92
N GLY A 56 -14.14 -14.19 -6.57
CA GLY A 56 -13.94 -14.44 -7.99
C GLY A 56 -15.04 -13.91 -8.91
N ASP A 57 -15.29 -12.59 -8.92
CA ASP A 57 -15.96 -11.93 -10.07
C ASP A 57 -15.47 -10.51 -10.37
N VAL A 58 -14.42 -10.02 -9.69
CA VAL A 58 -13.79 -8.71 -9.95
C VAL A 58 -12.27 -8.74 -9.90
N ALA A 59 -11.62 -9.70 -10.56
CA ALA A 59 -10.19 -9.62 -10.81
C ALA A 59 -9.79 -10.43 -12.05
N SER A 60 -10.04 -9.86 -13.23
CA SER A 60 -9.39 -10.32 -14.44
C SER A 60 -7.90 -9.99 -14.37
N ALA A 61 -7.09 -11.05 -14.24
CA ALA A 61 -5.73 -11.18 -14.74
C ALA A 61 -4.66 -10.19 -14.26
N VAL A 62 -4.00 -10.48 -13.12
CA VAL A 62 -2.53 -10.46 -13.04
C VAL A 62 -2.09 -11.63 -12.14
N ALA A 63 -1.18 -12.43 -12.68
CA ALA A 63 -0.72 -13.70 -12.17
C ALA A 63 -0.10 -13.66 -10.77
N CYS A 64 -0.59 -14.54 -9.91
CA CYS A 64 0.24 -15.22 -8.91
C CYS A 64 -0.07 -16.71 -9.04
N ALA A 65 0.60 -17.37 -9.98
CA ALA A 65 0.50 -18.82 -10.13
C ALA A 65 1.27 -19.49 -8.96
N PRO A 66 0.63 -20.32 -8.12
CA PRO A 66 1.37 -21.25 -7.29
C PRO A 66 1.89 -22.40 -8.17
N HIS A 67 3.19 -22.66 -8.09
CA HIS A 67 3.88 -23.75 -8.75
C HIS A 67 3.35 -25.08 -8.16
N ARG A 68 2.37 -25.69 -8.83
CA ARG A 68 1.85 -27.03 -8.53
C ARG A 68 2.93 -28.05 -8.91
N GLY A 69 3.74 -28.45 -7.94
CA GLY A 69 4.67 -29.57 -8.07
C GLY A 69 3.90 -30.89 -8.07
N GLU A 70 3.57 -31.41 -9.24
CA GLU A 70 3.17 -32.81 -9.40
C GLU A 70 4.41 -33.70 -9.32
N THR A 71 4.52 -34.49 -8.25
CA THR A 71 5.37 -35.70 -8.27
C THR A 71 4.56 -36.87 -7.75
N GLY A 72 3.83 -37.51 -8.66
CA GLY A 72 3.44 -38.90 -8.50
C GLY A 72 4.68 -39.77 -8.66
N MET A 73 5.15 -40.41 -7.58
CA MET A 73 6.07 -41.54 -7.68
C MET A 73 5.64 -42.65 -6.74
N ARG A 74 5.29 -43.76 -7.37
CA ARG A 74 4.78 -44.99 -6.80
C ARG A 74 5.88 -45.61 -5.92
N HIS A 75 5.55 -45.88 -4.66
CA HIS A 75 6.47 -46.53 -3.72
C HIS A 75 6.63 -48.00 -4.09
N SER A 76 7.78 -48.36 -4.66
CA SER A 76 8.26 -49.75 -4.72
C SER A 76 9.42 -49.91 -3.74
N THR A 77 9.19 -50.74 -2.74
CA THR A 77 10.15 -51.25 -1.76
C THR A 77 11.36 -51.89 -2.42
N LEU A 78 12.57 -51.61 -1.91
CA LEU A 78 13.69 -52.55 -1.83
C LEU A 78 14.72 -52.03 -0.83
N ALA A 79 14.98 -52.86 0.19
CA ALA A 79 16.01 -52.67 1.20
C ALA A 79 17.42 -52.88 0.62
N LEU A 80 18.44 -52.22 1.16
CA LEU A 80 19.71 -52.86 1.57
C LEU A 80 20.56 -51.88 2.40
N ALA A 81 21.13 -52.41 3.48
CA ALA A 81 22.04 -51.74 4.40
C ALA A 81 23.42 -51.47 3.77
N GLY A 82 24.07 -50.38 4.20
CA GLY A 82 25.47 -50.10 3.91
C GLY A 82 25.96 -48.89 4.70
N ALA A 83 26.85 -49.14 5.65
CA ALA A 83 27.35 -48.18 6.63
C ALA A 83 28.63 -47.45 6.17
N VAL A 84 28.89 -46.30 6.83
CA VAL A 84 30.17 -45.60 7.00
C VAL A 84 30.64 -44.74 5.81
N LEU A 85 30.68 -43.42 6.00
CA LEU A 85 31.93 -42.67 6.14
C LEU A 85 31.66 -41.21 6.53
N LEU A 86 32.44 -40.78 7.52
CA LEU A 86 32.53 -39.47 8.12
C LEU A 86 32.91 -38.41 7.08
N PHE A 87 32.10 -37.37 6.92
CA PHE A 87 32.59 -36.04 6.52
C PHE A 87 32.01 -35.01 7.47
N GLY A 88 32.78 -34.76 8.53
CA GLY A 88 32.57 -33.66 9.46
C GLY A 88 32.77 -32.31 8.77
N SER A 89 31.97 -31.37 9.23
CA SER A 89 31.83 -29.96 8.84
C SER A 89 33.13 -29.18 8.66
N ALA A 90 33.19 -28.35 7.60
CA ALA A 90 33.77 -27.00 7.66
C ALA A 90 33.45 -26.21 6.37
N VAL A 91 32.20 -25.74 6.22
CA VAL A 91 31.97 -24.58 5.36
C VAL A 91 32.12 -23.35 6.25
N ALA A 92 33.35 -22.86 6.38
CA ALA A 92 33.60 -21.54 6.91
C ALA A 92 33.06 -20.52 5.91
N SER A 93 31.77 -20.19 6.01
CA SER A 93 31.23 -18.99 5.39
C SER A 93 31.73 -17.78 6.17
N ALA A 94 32.95 -17.35 5.90
CA ALA A 94 33.36 -15.98 6.19
C ALA A 94 32.70 -15.04 5.17
N ARG A 95 31.36 -14.91 5.24
CA ARG A 95 30.74 -13.65 4.84
C ARG A 95 30.94 -12.71 6.01
N GLY A 96 32.06 -12.01 6.01
CA GLY A 96 32.21 -10.78 6.76
C GLY A 96 31.30 -9.72 6.15
N ASP A 97 29.98 -9.92 6.24
CA ASP A 97 29.03 -8.82 6.14
C ASP A 97 29.25 -7.99 7.41
N HIS A 98 30.19 -7.05 7.30
CA HIS A 98 30.16 -5.85 8.11
C HIS A 98 28.93 -5.06 7.65
N SER A 99 27.75 -5.57 8.00
CA SER A 99 26.53 -4.79 7.97
C SER A 99 26.69 -3.72 9.04
N VAL A 100 27.33 -2.61 8.66
CA VAL A 100 27.23 -1.37 9.42
C VAL A 100 25.75 -1.04 9.42
N ALA A 101 25.08 -1.24 10.55
CA ALA A 101 23.68 -0.85 10.71
C ALA A 101 23.57 0.63 10.28
N PRO A 102 22.59 0.98 9.42
CA PRO A 102 22.48 2.34 8.94
C PRO A 102 22.28 3.29 10.12
N ASP A 103 22.95 4.45 10.08
CA ASP A 103 22.72 5.52 11.04
C ASP A 103 21.24 5.89 11.04
N ALA A 104 20.64 6.13 12.21
CA ALA A 104 19.21 6.44 12.32
C ALA A 104 18.75 7.63 11.42
N LYS A 105 19.65 8.61 11.20
CA LYS A 105 19.43 9.72 10.24
C LYS A 105 19.33 9.22 8.79
N ASP A 106 20.15 8.26 8.40
CA ASP A 106 20.18 7.72 7.04
C ASP A 106 18.97 6.81 6.79
N GLU A 107 18.48 6.12 7.81
CA GLU A 107 17.22 5.37 7.74
C GLU A 107 16.03 6.31 7.50
N VAL A 108 15.93 7.43 8.23
CA VAL A 108 14.89 8.45 8.00
C VAL A 108 15.01 9.06 6.61
N ILE A 109 16.23 9.32 6.13
CA ILE A 109 16.49 9.83 4.78
C ILE A 109 16.05 8.82 3.72
N ALA A 110 16.39 7.55 3.88
CA ALA A 110 15.95 6.48 2.99
C ALA A 110 14.42 6.35 2.97
N GLY A 111 13.79 6.35 4.15
CA GLY A 111 12.35 6.27 4.31
C GLY A 111 11.61 7.40 3.59
N ARG A 112 12.05 8.66 3.77
CA ARG A 112 11.41 9.79 3.06
C ARG A 112 11.61 9.72 1.55
N LYS A 113 12.79 9.30 1.08
CA LYS A 113 13.06 9.13 -0.36
C LYS A 113 12.15 8.06 -0.98
N ALA A 114 11.97 6.93 -0.29
CA ALA A 114 11.06 5.88 -0.73
C ALA A 114 9.61 6.40 -0.81
N ALA A 115 9.17 7.15 0.20
CA ALA A 115 7.83 7.73 0.18
C ALA A 115 7.63 8.78 -0.93
N PHE A 116 8.64 9.63 -1.22
CA PHE A 116 8.61 10.51 -2.39
C PHE A 116 8.57 9.74 -3.71
N LEU A 117 9.30 8.62 -3.81
CA LEU A 117 9.27 7.77 -5.00
C LEU A 117 7.88 7.15 -5.21
N MET A 118 7.24 6.66 -4.14
CA MET A 118 5.86 6.15 -4.18
C MET A 118 4.88 7.24 -4.61
N SER A 119 5.01 8.45 -4.05
CA SER A 119 4.22 9.61 -4.43
C SER A 119 4.39 9.95 -5.92
N ALA A 120 5.62 9.93 -6.43
CA ALA A 120 5.91 10.16 -7.85
C ALA A 120 5.33 9.05 -8.74
N GLY A 121 5.42 7.79 -8.31
CA GLY A 121 4.83 6.64 -9.02
C GLY A 121 3.32 6.74 -9.12
N ILE A 122 2.63 7.06 -8.03
CA ILE A 122 1.18 7.30 -8.03
C ILE A 122 0.85 8.47 -8.96
N PHE A 123 1.52 9.61 -8.81
CA PHE A 123 1.27 10.81 -9.62
C PHE A 123 1.46 10.55 -11.14
N GLY A 124 2.51 9.83 -11.51
CA GLY A 124 2.76 9.40 -12.89
C GLY A 124 1.72 8.40 -13.39
N GLY A 125 1.28 7.47 -12.53
CA GLY A 125 0.20 6.53 -12.84
C GLY A 125 -1.13 7.22 -13.13
N LEU A 126 -1.46 8.29 -12.39
CA LEU A 126 -2.62 9.12 -12.66
C LEU A 126 -2.54 9.78 -14.05
N LYS A 127 -1.36 10.27 -14.44
CA LYS A 127 -1.14 10.85 -15.77
C LYS A 127 -1.33 9.82 -16.88
N ALA A 128 -0.76 8.63 -16.69
CA ALA A 128 -0.90 7.54 -17.66
C ALA A 128 -2.38 7.13 -17.84
N ALA A 129 -3.17 7.14 -16.75
CA ALA A 129 -4.60 6.88 -16.81
C ALA A 129 -5.38 7.99 -17.53
N ILE A 130 -5.03 9.26 -17.30
CA ILE A 130 -5.57 10.40 -18.05
C ILE A 130 -5.30 10.22 -19.56
N ASP A 131 -4.06 9.88 -19.93
CA ASP A 131 -3.63 9.77 -21.32
C ASP A 131 -4.30 8.61 -22.06
N ARG A 132 -4.60 7.51 -21.36
CA ARG A 132 -5.37 6.39 -21.90
C ARG A 132 -6.87 6.65 -21.95
N GLY A 133 -7.36 7.69 -21.26
CA GLY A 133 -8.80 8.00 -21.19
C GLY A 133 -9.59 7.14 -20.20
N ASP A 134 -8.92 6.53 -19.23
CA ASP A 134 -9.51 5.66 -18.21
C ASP A 134 -10.65 6.38 -17.45
N ASP A 135 -11.52 5.62 -16.76
CA ASP A 135 -12.53 6.20 -15.88
C ASP A 135 -11.87 6.81 -14.64
N VAL A 136 -11.94 8.14 -14.50
CA VAL A 136 -11.34 8.87 -13.37
C VAL A 136 -11.93 8.49 -12.02
N LYS A 137 -13.14 7.91 -11.96
CA LYS A 137 -13.69 7.40 -10.70
C LYS A 137 -12.80 6.34 -10.05
N THR A 138 -12.11 5.53 -10.86
CA THR A 138 -11.13 4.53 -10.38
C THR A 138 -9.89 5.17 -9.74
N LEU A 139 -9.64 6.45 -10.02
CA LEU A 139 -8.45 7.18 -9.59
C LEU A 139 -8.61 7.93 -8.26
N ALA A 140 -9.81 7.90 -7.66
CA ALA A 140 -10.10 8.59 -6.41
C ALA A 140 -9.26 8.07 -5.23
N PHE A 141 -9.06 6.75 -5.14
CA PHE A 141 -8.24 6.14 -4.10
C PHE A 141 -6.76 6.55 -4.18
N PRO A 142 -6.05 6.38 -5.32
CA PRO A 142 -4.66 6.82 -5.43
C PRO A 142 -4.49 8.33 -5.22
N ALA A 143 -5.41 9.17 -5.71
CA ALA A 143 -5.37 10.62 -5.48
C ALA A 143 -5.50 10.98 -3.98
N ARG A 144 -6.36 10.28 -3.22
CA ARG A 144 -6.41 10.43 -1.75
C ARG A 144 -5.14 9.98 -1.06
N GLY A 145 -4.48 8.96 -1.60
CA GLY A 145 -3.16 8.50 -1.15
C GLY A 145 -2.14 9.63 -1.17
N LEU A 146 -2.10 10.40 -2.28
CA LEU A 146 -1.23 11.58 -2.40
C LEU A 146 -1.56 12.64 -1.33
N ALA A 147 -2.84 12.93 -1.12
CA ALA A 147 -3.26 13.93 -0.12
C ALA A 147 -2.84 13.55 1.31
N ARG A 148 -3.00 12.27 1.67
CA ARG A 148 -2.59 11.74 2.98
C ARG A 148 -1.07 11.76 3.16
N TRP A 149 -0.34 11.37 2.12
CA TRP A 149 1.11 11.45 2.12
C TRP A 149 1.59 12.89 2.30
N ALA A 150 1.01 13.83 1.54
CA ALA A 150 1.35 15.25 1.63
C ALA A 150 1.15 15.83 3.04
N ALA A 151 0.09 15.42 3.73
CA ALA A 151 -0.16 15.84 5.12
C ALA A 151 0.88 15.26 6.11
N ALA A 152 1.37 14.04 5.88
CA ALA A 152 2.38 13.39 6.72
C ALA A 152 3.82 13.86 6.39
N LEU A 153 4.03 14.41 5.20
CA LEU A 153 5.34 14.74 4.64
C LEU A 153 6.23 15.57 5.60
N PRO A 154 5.75 16.63 6.27
CA PRO A 154 6.62 17.42 7.15
C PRO A 154 7.24 16.62 8.30
N GLY A 155 6.53 15.59 8.80
CA GLY A 155 7.00 14.71 9.87
C GLY A 155 8.23 13.88 9.47
N MET A 156 8.49 13.71 8.18
CA MET A 156 9.62 12.95 7.65
C MET A 156 10.93 13.77 7.60
N PHE A 157 10.91 15.01 8.09
CA PHE A 157 12.06 15.93 8.14
C PHE A 157 12.36 16.39 9.58
N PRO A 158 12.65 15.45 10.51
CA PRO A 158 13.05 15.82 11.87
C PRO A 158 14.35 16.66 11.85
N ALA A 159 14.56 17.45 12.89
CA ALA A 159 15.78 18.25 13.05
C ALA A 159 17.02 17.34 13.02
N GLY A 160 18.07 17.79 12.33
CA GLY A 160 19.31 17.01 12.21
C GLY A 160 19.26 15.83 11.23
N SER A 161 18.18 15.62 10.49
CA SER A 161 18.11 14.59 9.42
C SER A 161 18.81 15.04 8.13
N THR A 162 20.07 15.43 8.25
CA THR A 162 20.97 15.85 7.18
C THR A 162 22.13 14.87 7.05
N SER A 163 22.42 14.43 5.82
CA SER A 163 23.65 13.73 5.45
C SER A 163 23.95 13.98 3.97
N ASP A 164 25.12 13.56 3.51
CA ASP A 164 25.50 13.66 2.09
C ASP A 164 24.57 12.85 1.18
N ALA A 165 23.93 11.82 1.74
CA ALA A 165 22.90 11.06 1.06
C ALA A 165 21.61 11.88 0.83
N SER A 166 21.45 13.08 1.41
CA SER A 166 20.24 13.88 1.26
C SER A 166 20.36 15.07 0.30
N GLU A 167 19.29 15.25 -0.47
CA GLU A 167 19.02 16.38 -1.35
C GLU A 167 18.18 17.47 -0.65
N ALA A 168 17.79 17.25 0.60
CA ALA A 168 17.12 18.25 1.43
C ALA A 168 18.07 19.41 1.73
N LEU A 169 17.64 20.65 1.46
CA LEU A 169 18.42 21.83 1.78
C LEU A 169 18.21 22.27 3.23
N PRO A 170 19.24 22.87 3.89
CA PRO A 170 19.13 23.39 5.26
C PRO A 170 17.96 24.36 5.49
N VAL A 171 17.52 25.04 4.42
CA VAL A 171 16.40 25.99 4.45
C VAL A 171 15.08 25.39 4.92
N ILE A 172 14.88 24.07 4.82
CA ILE A 172 13.70 23.39 5.38
C ILE A 172 13.56 23.63 6.88
N TRP A 173 14.67 23.65 7.61
CA TRP A 173 14.65 23.81 9.06
C TRP A 173 14.65 25.28 9.50
N SER A 174 15.22 26.18 8.68
CA SER A 174 15.16 27.63 8.97
C SER A 174 13.83 28.27 8.54
N ASP A 175 13.20 27.78 7.47
CA ASP A 175 11.87 28.19 7.01
C ASP A 175 10.87 27.03 7.16
N ARG A 176 10.69 26.59 8.41
CA ARG A 176 9.81 25.45 8.70
C ARG A 176 8.36 25.73 8.31
N ALA A 177 7.88 26.93 8.62
CA ALA A 177 6.50 27.33 8.33
C ALA A 177 6.23 27.38 6.81
N GLY A 178 7.17 27.91 6.03
CA GLY A 178 7.07 27.90 4.57
C GLY A 178 7.04 26.47 4.01
N PHE A 179 7.89 25.58 4.53
CA PHE A 179 7.91 24.17 4.12
C PHE A 179 6.58 23.45 4.42
N GLU A 180 6.06 23.62 5.64
CA GLU A 180 4.77 23.05 6.05
C GLU A 180 3.61 23.61 5.21
N ALA A 181 3.63 24.90 4.89
CA ALA A 181 2.63 25.52 4.00
C ALA A 181 2.68 24.94 2.58
N ARG A 182 3.86 24.64 2.02
CA ARG A 182 3.97 23.95 0.73
C ARG A 182 3.41 22.54 0.77
N ALA A 183 3.67 21.80 1.85
CA ALA A 183 3.11 20.45 2.05
C ALA A 183 1.58 20.49 2.18
N ALA A 184 1.03 21.47 2.91
CA ALA A 184 -0.41 21.68 3.03
C ALA A 184 -1.06 22.01 1.67
N ALA A 185 -0.47 22.91 0.89
CA ALA A 185 -0.95 23.23 -0.45
C ALA A 185 -0.95 22.01 -1.39
N TYR A 186 0.06 21.15 -1.28
CA TYR A 186 0.08 19.87 -1.99
C TYR A 186 -1.07 18.94 -1.52
N ALA A 187 -1.29 18.82 -0.21
CA ALA A 187 -2.36 18.00 0.35
C ALA A 187 -3.75 18.46 -0.13
N GLU A 188 -4.02 19.76 -0.09
CA GLU A 188 -5.26 20.37 -0.57
C GLU A 188 -5.47 20.14 -2.07
N ALA A 189 -4.43 20.36 -2.89
CA ALA A 189 -4.51 20.15 -4.32
C ALA A 189 -4.80 18.68 -4.68
N ALA A 190 -4.18 17.73 -3.96
CA ALA A 190 -4.41 16.30 -4.14
C ALA A 190 -5.78 15.85 -3.61
N ALA A 191 -6.29 16.45 -2.53
CA ALA A 191 -7.64 16.19 -2.03
C ALA A 191 -8.70 16.63 -3.04
N LYS A 192 -8.55 17.84 -3.61
CA LYS A 192 -9.42 18.32 -4.69
C LYS A 192 -9.35 17.42 -5.93
N LEU A 193 -8.16 16.92 -6.27
CA LEU A 193 -8.00 15.95 -7.37
C LEU A 193 -8.83 14.69 -7.13
N ALA A 194 -8.81 14.17 -5.90
CA ALA A 194 -9.61 13.02 -5.53
C ALA A 194 -11.13 13.27 -5.59
N ASP A 195 -11.58 14.47 -5.22
CA ASP A 195 -13.00 14.81 -5.27
C ASP A 195 -13.51 14.93 -6.71
N LEU A 196 -12.69 15.48 -7.61
CA LEU A 196 -12.99 15.50 -9.05
C LEU A 196 -13.04 14.09 -9.64
N ALA A 197 -12.15 13.19 -9.21
CA ALA A 197 -12.23 11.78 -9.57
C ALA A 197 -13.54 11.15 -9.12
N LYS A 198 -13.95 11.32 -7.85
CA LYS A 198 -15.23 10.80 -7.34
C LYS A 198 -16.43 11.33 -8.13
N ALA A 199 -16.40 12.61 -8.51
CA ALA A 199 -17.44 13.24 -9.32
C ALA A 199 -17.48 12.72 -10.76
N GLY A 200 -16.44 12.01 -11.23
CA GLY A 200 -16.33 11.58 -12.63
C GLY A 200 -15.96 12.71 -13.59
N ASP A 201 -15.48 13.84 -13.08
CA ASP A 201 -15.13 15.00 -13.90
C ASP A 201 -13.76 14.80 -14.56
N LYS A 202 -13.75 14.22 -15.77
CA LYS A 202 -12.50 13.92 -16.50
C LYS A 202 -11.69 15.18 -16.84
N ALA A 203 -12.34 16.24 -17.29
CA ALA A 203 -11.66 17.47 -17.69
C ALA A 203 -11.10 18.20 -16.46
N GLY A 204 -11.91 18.33 -15.40
CA GLY A 204 -11.47 18.88 -14.13
C GLY A 204 -10.34 18.08 -13.51
N PHE A 205 -10.42 16.74 -13.54
CA PHE A 205 -9.35 15.88 -13.03
C PHE A 205 -8.03 16.10 -13.77
N ALA A 206 -8.05 16.16 -15.11
CA ALA A 206 -6.85 16.43 -15.90
C ALA A 206 -6.25 17.81 -15.61
N ALA A 207 -7.07 18.85 -15.49
CA ALA A 207 -6.61 20.19 -15.13
C ALA A 207 -6.03 20.24 -13.71
N GLN A 208 -6.69 19.60 -12.75
CA GLN A 208 -6.25 19.56 -11.36
C GLN A 208 -4.98 18.72 -11.18
N TRP A 209 -4.75 17.70 -12.01
CA TRP A 209 -3.49 16.94 -12.02
C TRP A 209 -2.29 17.86 -12.31
N ALA A 210 -2.43 18.80 -13.24
CA ALA A 210 -1.38 19.79 -13.53
C ALA A 210 -1.14 20.73 -12.35
N VAL A 211 -2.20 21.15 -11.64
CA VAL A 211 -2.10 21.96 -10.41
C VAL A 211 -1.30 21.23 -9.34
N VAL A 212 -1.57 19.93 -9.12
CA VAL A 212 -0.80 19.09 -8.21
C VAL A 212 0.68 19.06 -8.61
N GLY A 213 0.98 18.87 -9.90
CA GLY A 213 2.35 18.92 -10.41
C GLY A 213 3.08 20.24 -10.11
N GLY A 214 2.35 21.36 -10.19
CA GLY A 214 2.87 22.69 -9.81
C GLY A 214 3.31 22.78 -8.35
N THR A 215 2.61 22.09 -7.43
CA THR A 215 3.00 22.08 -6.00
C THR A 215 4.32 21.34 -5.77
N CYS A 216 4.63 20.32 -6.57
CA CYS A 216 5.90 19.61 -6.53
C CYS A 216 7.05 20.55 -6.90
N GLY A 217 6.91 21.31 -8.00
CA GLY A 217 7.90 22.29 -8.44
C GLY A 217 8.12 23.38 -7.40
N ALA A 218 7.04 24.02 -6.95
CA ALA A 218 7.10 25.10 -5.97
C ALA A 218 7.80 24.72 -4.65
N CYS A 219 7.73 23.45 -4.23
CA CYS A 219 8.48 22.97 -3.08
C CYS A 219 9.95 22.65 -3.44
N HIS A 220 10.19 21.93 -4.54
CA HIS A 220 11.54 21.54 -4.93
C HIS A 220 12.45 22.72 -5.26
N ASP A 221 11.91 23.80 -5.85
CA ASP A 221 12.67 25.00 -6.22
C ASP A 221 13.30 25.69 -5.01
N THR A 222 12.69 25.57 -3.82
CA THR A 222 13.16 26.20 -2.58
C THR A 222 13.91 25.22 -1.68
N TYR A 223 13.43 23.99 -1.56
CA TYR A 223 13.81 23.09 -0.46
C TYR A 223 14.66 21.88 -0.89
N ARG A 224 14.87 21.66 -2.18
CA ARG A 224 15.63 20.51 -2.69
C ARG A 224 16.82 20.98 -3.54
N LYS A 225 17.95 20.27 -3.45
CA LYS A 225 19.06 20.45 -4.38
C LYS A 225 18.56 20.30 -5.82
N PRO A 226 18.95 21.18 -6.76
CA PRO A 226 18.70 20.99 -8.17
C PRO A 226 19.22 19.64 -8.65
N LYS A 227 18.53 19.06 -9.62
CA LYS A 227 18.93 17.82 -10.30
C LYS A 227 19.66 18.16 -11.58
#